data_AF-A0A1J8PY62-F1
#
_entry.id   AF-A0A1J8PY62-F1
#
_cell.length_a   1.000
_cell.length_b   1.000
_cell.length_c   1.000
_cell.angle_alpha   90.00
_cell.angle_beta   90.00
_cell.angle_gamma   90.00
#
_symmetry.space_group_name_H-M   'P 1'
#
loop_
_entity.id
_entity.type
_entity.pdbx_description
1 polymer ?
#
loop_
_entity_poly.entity_id
_entity_poly.type
_entity_poly.pdbx_seq_one_letter_code
_entity_poly.pdbx_strand_id
1 'polypeptide(L)'
;MKKISYLIAFAAALLVSSHSIAAVPSSFNAAKRIAEDQIYYDQDTSFYCGCQFDFEAGPNLEACGYDIRKQPQRASRIEWEHVMPAYDFGRQRQCWPR
;
A
#
# COMPACT_ATOMS: atom_id res chain seq x y z
N MET A 1 34.49 -36.78 -15.87
CA MET A 1 34.02 -35.51 -16.48
C MET A 1 32.53 -35.25 -16.25
N LYS A 2 31.60 -36.11 -16.72
CA LYS A 2 30.14 -35.91 -16.53
C LYS A 2 29.68 -35.71 -15.07
N LYS A 3 30.22 -36.48 -14.11
CA LYS A 3 29.92 -36.34 -12.67
C LYS A 3 30.32 -34.98 -12.09
N ILE A 4 31.44 -34.42 -12.56
CA ILE A 4 31.92 -33.09 -12.14
C ILE A 4 31.01 -32.01 -12.73
N SER A 5 30.57 -32.14 -13.99
CA SER A 5 29.57 -31.24 -14.58
C SER A 5 28.23 -31.27 -13.84
N TYR A 6 27.75 -32.45 -13.40
CA TYR A 6 26.50 -32.53 -12.63
C TYR A 6 26.63 -31.87 -11.25
N LEU A 7 27.77 -32.01 -10.58
CA LEU A 7 28.04 -31.35 -9.30
C LEU A 7 28.13 -29.83 -9.44
N ILE A 8 28.77 -29.34 -10.51
CA ILE A 8 28.84 -27.90 -10.81
C ILE A 8 27.45 -27.36 -11.15
N ALA A 9 26.65 -28.08 -11.94
CA ALA A 9 25.29 -27.68 -12.28
C ALA A 9 24.36 -27.63 -11.05
N PHE A 10 24.50 -28.59 -10.13
CA PHE A 10 23.73 -28.61 -8.88
C PHE A 10 24.14 -27.48 -7.93
N ALA A 11 25.43 -27.18 -7.80
CA ALA A 11 25.93 -26.06 -7.00
C ALA A 11 25.51 -24.70 -7.61
N ALA A 12 25.50 -24.57 -8.93
CA ALA A 12 25.01 -23.38 -9.61
C ALA A 12 23.50 -23.19 -9.39
N ALA A 13 22.70 -24.26 -9.40
CA ALA A 13 21.26 -24.18 -9.13
C ALA A 13 20.94 -23.71 -7.69
N LEU A 14 21.78 -24.04 -6.71
CA LEU A 14 21.62 -23.58 -5.32
C LEU A 14 21.88 -22.07 -5.15
N LEU A 15 22.76 -21.49 -5.96
CA LEU A 15 23.11 -20.05 -5.90
C LEU A 15 22.03 -19.11 -6.46
N VAL A 16 21.07 -19.64 -7.23
CA VAL A 16 19.98 -18.83 -7.83
C VAL A 16 18.84 -18.55 -6.83
N SER A 17 18.85 -19.17 -5.65
CA SER A 17 17.76 -19.08 -4.66
C SER A 17 17.88 -17.87 -3.74
N SER A 18 18.13 -16.67 -4.28
CA SER A 18 18.14 -15.44 -3.48
C SER A 18 16.71 -14.93 -3.30
N HIS A 19 16.09 -15.22 -2.15
CA HIS A 19 14.81 -14.64 -1.77
C HIS A 19 15.05 -13.21 -1.27
N SER A 20 14.74 -12.21 -2.09
CA SER A 20 14.66 -10.83 -1.62
C SER A 20 13.46 -10.70 -0.68
N ILE A 21 13.73 -10.63 0.63
CA ILE A 21 12.72 -10.26 1.62
C ILE A 21 12.68 -8.74 1.66
N ALA A 22 11.69 -8.14 1.00
CA ALA A 22 11.40 -6.72 1.19
C ALA A 22 10.99 -6.49 2.65
N ALA A 23 11.60 -5.52 3.31
CA ALA A 23 11.23 -5.16 4.68
C ALA A 23 9.80 -4.62 4.70
N VAL A 24 8.94 -5.18 5.54
CA VAL A 24 7.59 -4.66 5.74
C VAL A 24 7.65 -3.31 6.47
N PRO A 25 6.72 -2.37 6.20
CA PRO A 25 6.66 -1.12 6.92
C PRO A 25 6.55 -1.36 8.44
N SER A 26 7.37 -0.68 9.23
CA SER A 26 7.45 -0.88 10.68
C SER A 26 6.26 -0.29 11.46
N SER A 27 5.44 0.53 10.82
CA SER A 27 4.27 1.17 11.41
C SER A 27 3.27 1.61 10.33
N PHE A 28 2.04 1.93 10.73
CA PHE A 28 1.04 2.48 9.82
C PHE A 28 1.47 3.80 9.17
N ASN A 29 2.16 4.68 9.91
CA ASN A 29 2.68 5.93 9.34
C ASN A 29 3.79 5.68 8.31
N ALA A 30 4.67 4.71 8.55
CA ALA A 30 5.67 4.31 7.55
C ALA A 30 5.00 3.72 6.30
N ALA A 31 3.95 2.91 6.47
CA ALA A 31 3.20 2.34 5.36
C ALA A 31 2.54 3.41 4.49
N LYS A 32 1.92 4.44 5.10
CA LYS A 32 1.33 5.56 4.36
C LYS A 32 2.35 6.34 3.53
N ARG A 33 3.53 6.65 4.11
CA ARG A 33 4.61 7.33 3.37
C ARG A 33 5.11 6.51 2.20
N ILE A 34 5.34 5.20 2.39
CA ILE A 34 5.75 4.32 1.29
C ILE A 34 4.66 4.28 0.21
N ALA A 35 3.40 4.21 0.60
CA ALA A 35 2.29 4.19 -0.36
C ALA A 35 2.22 5.49 -1.18
N GLU A 36 2.47 6.64 -0.57
CA GLU A 36 2.54 7.95 -1.24
C GLU A 36 3.79 8.08 -2.12
N ASP A 37 4.98 7.87 -1.55
CA ASP A 37 6.28 8.16 -2.20
C ASP A 37 6.68 7.14 -3.28
N GLN A 38 6.18 5.90 -3.20
CA GLN A 38 6.68 4.80 -4.04
C GLN A 38 5.60 4.07 -4.84
N ILE A 39 4.33 4.12 -4.43
CA ILE A 39 3.25 3.35 -5.07
C ILE A 39 2.28 4.28 -5.81
N TYR A 40 1.89 5.39 -5.19
CA TYR A 40 0.98 6.40 -5.74
C TYR A 40 1.72 7.64 -6.25
N TYR A 41 3.05 7.57 -6.39
CA TYR A 41 3.89 8.71 -6.80
C TYR A 41 3.50 9.27 -8.19
N ASP A 42 2.91 8.45 -9.06
CA ASP A 42 2.43 8.79 -10.39
C ASP A 42 0.92 8.59 -10.55
N GLN A 43 0.18 8.45 -9.44
CA GLN A 43 -1.25 8.21 -9.44
C GLN A 43 -2.01 9.28 -8.68
N ASP A 44 -2.95 9.91 -9.37
CA ASP A 44 -3.67 11.08 -8.90
C ASP A 44 -5.19 10.83 -8.89
N THR A 45 -5.64 9.58 -8.91
CA THR A 45 -7.07 9.25 -8.99
C THR A 45 -7.58 8.54 -7.73
N SER A 46 -8.62 9.09 -7.11
CA SER A 46 -9.17 8.56 -5.86
C SER A 46 -9.79 7.18 -6.05
N PHE A 47 -9.61 6.28 -5.08
CA PHE A 47 -9.97 4.87 -5.22
C PHE A 47 -11.46 4.61 -5.51
N TYR A 48 -12.38 5.27 -4.80
CA TYR A 48 -13.81 4.98 -4.93
C TYR A 48 -14.54 5.87 -5.93
N CYS A 49 -14.25 7.18 -5.92
CA CYS A 49 -15.03 8.16 -6.68
C CYS A 49 -14.36 8.56 -8.00
N GLY A 50 -13.13 8.11 -8.26
CA GLY A 50 -12.41 8.47 -9.49
C GLY A 50 -12.07 9.96 -9.61
N CYS A 51 -12.08 10.72 -8.51
CA CYS A 51 -11.70 12.13 -8.51
C CYS A 51 -10.20 12.29 -8.67
N GLN A 52 -9.78 13.19 -9.56
CA GLN A 52 -8.39 13.62 -9.62
C GLN A 52 -8.00 14.31 -8.30
N PHE A 53 -6.80 14.09 -7.79
CA PHE A 53 -6.33 14.63 -6.52
C PHE A 53 -4.85 14.95 -6.52
N ASP A 54 -4.46 15.81 -5.59
CA ASP A 54 -3.09 16.01 -5.15
C ASP A 54 -3.01 15.76 -3.63
N PHE A 55 -1.90 15.22 -3.14
CA PHE A 55 -1.79 14.88 -1.71
C PHE A 55 -1.74 16.12 -0.80
N GLU A 56 -1.22 17.24 -1.29
CA GLU A 56 -1.15 18.51 -0.54
C GLU A 56 -2.45 19.33 -0.67
N ALA A 57 -2.99 19.42 -1.88
CA ALA A 57 -4.16 20.23 -2.19
C ALA A 57 -5.51 19.50 -2.02
N GLY A 58 -5.50 18.16 -2.00
CA GLY A 58 -6.70 17.33 -1.89
C GLY A 58 -7.37 17.00 -3.24
N PRO A 59 -8.56 16.37 -3.21
CA PRO A 59 -9.29 15.98 -4.41
C PRO A 59 -10.01 17.16 -5.07
N ASN A 60 -10.02 17.18 -6.41
CA ASN A 60 -10.87 18.06 -7.20
C ASN A 60 -12.30 17.51 -7.27
N LEU A 61 -13.10 17.89 -6.27
CA LEU A 61 -14.47 17.41 -6.10
C LEU A 61 -15.41 17.91 -7.21
N GLU A 62 -15.20 19.13 -7.71
CA GLU A 62 -16.04 19.72 -8.75
C GLU A 62 -15.87 18.99 -10.08
N ALA A 63 -14.63 18.73 -10.49
CA ALA A 63 -14.35 18.06 -11.76
C ALA A 63 -14.92 16.64 -11.83
N CYS A 64 -15.00 15.92 -10.71
CA CYS A 64 -15.61 14.60 -10.65
C CYS A 64 -17.09 14.59 -10.26
N GLY A 65 -17.69 15.76 -10.01
CA GLY A 65 -19.11 15.88 -9.63
C GLY A 65 -19.45 15.30 -8.25
N TYR A 66 -18.49 15.28 -7.31
CA TYR A 66 -18.71 14.77 -5.97
C TYR A 66 -19.51 15.76 -5.12
N ASP A 67 -20.65 15.33 -4.57
CA ASP A 67 -21.49 16.12 -3.68
C ASP A 67 -21.17 15.88 -2.19
N ILE A 68 -20.86 16.95 -1.47
CA ILE A 68 -20.47 16.88 -0.07
C ILE A 68 -21.71 16.69 0.81
N ARG A 69 -21.84 15.50 1.40
CA ARG A 69 -22.96 15.18 2.28
C ARG A 69 -23.05 16.05 3.55
N LYS A 70 -21.95 16.15 4.33
CA LYS A 70 -21.93 16.83 5.66
C LYS A 70 -20.57 17.35 6.16
N GLN A 71 -19.43 16.86 5.66
CA GLN A 71 -18.12 17.11 6.27
C GLN A 71 -17.15 17.73 5.25
N PRO A 72 -17.23 19.05 4.99
CA PRO A 72 -16.44 19.70 3.93
C PRO A 72 -14.94 19.62 4.18
N GLN A 73 -14.48 19.80 5.43
CA GLN A 73 -13.05 19.72 5.76
C GLN A 73 -12.48 18.30 5.60
N ARG A 74 -13.32 17.26 5.70
CA ARG A 74 -12.89 15.88 5.43
C ARG A 74 -12.89 15.59 3.94
N ALA A 75 -13.90 16.07 3.21
CA ALA A 75 -13.98 15.91 1.76
C ALA A 75 -12.82 16.62 1.03
N SER A 76 -12.26 17.68 1.62
CA SER A 76 -11.17 18.47 1.02
C SER A 76 -9.77 17.89 1.19
N ARG A 77 -9.60 16.62 1.58
CA ARG A 77 -8.28 15.98 1.70
C ARG A 77 -8.34 14.49 1.38
N ILE A 78 -7.19 13.90 1.08
CA ILE A 78 -7.05 12.46 0.90
C ILE A 78 -6.78 11.78 2.24
N GLU A 79 -7.45 10.64 2.47
CA GLU A 79 -7.21 9.76 3.59
C GLU A 79 -6.89 8.36 3.05
N TRP A 80 -5.92 7.68 3.68
CA TRP A 80 -5.59 6.30 3.33
C TRP A 80 -6.65 5.34 3.88
N GLU A 81 -7.33 4.64 2.98
CA GLU A 81 -8.39 3.70 3.31
C GLU A 81 -7.84 2.31 3.65
N HIS A 82 -8.33 1.73 4.75
CA HIS A 82 -8.19 0.30 5.01
C HIS A 82 -9.35 -0.45 4.33
N VAL A 83 -9.15 -0.88 3.08
CA VAL A 83 -10.18 -1.60 2.30
C VAL A 83 -10.80 -2.76 3.09
N MET A 84 -9.96 -3.50 3.83
CA MET A 84 -10.41 -4.34 4.94
C MET A 84 -10.22 -3.55 6.25
N PRO A 85 -11.30 -3.10 6.92
CA PRO A 85 -11.20 -2.24 8.08
C PRO A 85 -10.35 -2.85 9.20
N ALA A 86 -9.56 -2.01 9.88
CA ALA A 86 -8.75 -2.42 11.03
C ALA A 86 -9.58 -3.13 12.12
N TYR A 87 -10.83 -2.71 12.29
CA TYR A 87 -11.75 -3.32 13.24
C TYR A 87 -12.05 -4.79 12.92
N ASP A 88 -12.27 -5.14 11.65
CA ASP A 88 -12.72 -6.48 11.29
C ASP A 88 -11.66 -7.54 11.59
N PHE A 89 -10.39 -7.25 11.30
CA PHE A 89 -9.27 -8.14 11.61
C PHE A 89 -8.66 -7.94 13.00
N GLY A 90 -9.04 -6.86 13.69
CA GLY A 90 -8.47 -6.45 14.97
C GLY A 90 -9.35 -6.74 16.18
N ARG A 91 -10.67 -6.60 16.07
CA ARG A 91 -11.62 -6.59 17.21
C ARG A 91 -11.61 -7.80 18.12
N GLN A 92 -11.17 -8.95 17.61
CA GLN A 92 -11.09 -10.20 18.36
C GLN A 92 -9.77 -10.37 19.13
N ARG A 93 -8.79 -9.48 18.92
CA ARG A 93 -7.47 -9.55 19.56
C ARG A 93 -7.53 -8.92 20.95
N GLN A 94 -6.74 -9.44 21.88
CA GLN A 94 -6.64 -8.93 23.26
C GLN A 94 -6.25 -7.44 23.35
N CYS A 95 -5.56 -6.90 22.36
CA CYS A 95 -5.15 -5.49 22.32
C CYS A 95 -6.28 -4.53 21.92
N TRP A 96 -7.41 -5.03 21.43
CA TRP A 96 -8.51 -4.20 20.93
C TRP A 96 -9.54 -3.76 21.98
N PRO A 97 -10.05 -4.62 22.88
CA PRO A 97 -11.04 -4.23 23.88
C PRO A 97 -10.45 -3.43 25.06
N ARG A 98 -9.17 -3.06 24.99
CA ARG A 98 -8.52 -2.26 26.02
C ARG A 98 -8.82 -0.78 25.85
#